data_AF-A0A3L7PFY8-F1
#
_entry.id   AF-A0A3L7PFY8-F1
#
_cell.length_a   1.000
_cell.length_b   1.000
_cell.length_c   1.000
_cell.angle_alpha   90.00
_cell.angle_beta   90.00
_cell.angle_gamma   90.00
#
_symmetry.space_group_name_H-M   'P 1'
#
loop_
_entity.id
_entity.type
_entity.pdbx_description
1 polymer ?
#
loop_
_entity_poly.entity_id
_entity_poly.type
_entity_poly.pdbx_seq_one_letter_code
_entity_poly.pdbx_strand_id
1 'polypeptide(L)' 'MSTVEEIEAAIQQLSPDQMAAFRGWYAEFDATAWDHQIAEDEAAGRLDWLIQEALDDVDAGRCTDR' A
#
# COMPACT_ATOMS: atom_id res chain seq x y z
N MET A 1 0.74 22.98 -17.06
CA MET A 1 0.44 22.19 -15.85
C MET A 1 -0.32 20.99 -16.35
N SER A 2 0.27 19.80 -16.29
CA SER A 2 -0.46 18.63 -16.74
C SER A 2 -1.47 18.26 -15.66
N THR A 3 -2.76 18.34 -15.98
CA THR A 3 -3.82 17.97 -15.04
C THR A 3 -3.90 16.45 -14.94
N VAL A 4 -4.53 15.94 -13.89
CA VAL A 4 -4.79 14.51 -13.75
C VAL A 4 -5.51 13.95 -14.99
N GLU A 5 -6.39 14.75 -15.59
CA GLU A 5 -7.13 14.38 -16.81
C GLU A 5 -6.21 14.16 -18.03
N GLU A 6 -5.12 14.93 -18.17
CA GLU A 6 -4.16 14.74 -19.26
C GLU A 6 -3.39 13.42 -19.11
N ILE A 7 -3.05 13.05 -17.87
CA ILE A 7 -2.39 11.77 -17.56
C ILE A 7 -3.35 10.61 -17.83
N GLU A 8 -4.61 10.72 -17.41
CA GLU A 8 -5.64 9.72 -17.69
C GLU A 8 -5.85 9.52 -19.20
N ALA A 9 -5.88 10.61 -19.97
CA ALA A 9 -6.00 10.54 -21.42
C ALA A 9 -4.79 9.87 -22.06
N ALA A 10 -3.57 10.14 -21.57
CA ALA A 10 -2.35 9.49 -22.05
C ALA A 10 -2.33 7.98 -21.73
N ILE A 11 -2.77 7.59 -20.53
CA ILE A 11 -2.88 6.18 -20.13
C ILE A 11 -3.87 5.42 -21.01
N GLN A 12 -5.00 6.04 -21.35
CA GLN A 12 -6.00 5.43 -22.24
C GLN A 12 -5.49 5.17 -23.67
N GLN A 13 -4.46 5.89 -24.11
CA GLN A 13 -3.87 5.72 -25.45
C GLN A 13 -2.76 4.67 -25.50
N LEU A 14 -2.38 4.08 -24.36
CA LEU A 14 -1.33 3.06 -24.31
C LEU A 14 -1.77 1.76 -25.02
N SER A 15 -0.83 1.14 -25.73
CA SER A 15 -1.02 -0.22 -26.22
C SER A 15 -1.11 -1.22 -25.05
N PRO A 16 -1.63 -2.44 -25.26
CA PRO A 16 -1.71 -3.46 -24.21
C PRO A 16 -0.36 -3.74 -23.52
N ASP A 17 0.73 -3.77 -24.29
CA ASP A 17 2.08 -4.02 -23.75
C ASP A 17 2.58 -2.83 -22.92
N GLN A 18 2.33 -1.61 -23.38
CA GLN A 18 2.68 -0.39 -22.65
C GLN A 18 1.85 -0.26 -21.37
N MET A 19 0.58 -0.65 -21.41
CA MET A 19 -0.30 -0.69 -20.24
C MET A 19 0.19 -1.73 -19.21
N ALA A 20 0.66 -2.90 -19.65
CA ALA A 20 1.24 -3.91 -18.77
C ALA A 20 2.52 -3.40 -18.09
N ALA A 21 3.42 -2.75 -18.85
CA ALA A 21 4.62 -2.13 -18.30
C ALA A 21 4.28 -1.00 -17.31
N PHE A 22 3.31 -0.14 -17.65
CA PHE A 22 2.84 0.93 -16.78
C PHE A 22 2.29 0.39 -15.45
N ARG A 23 1.47 -0.68 -15.49
CA ARG A 23 0.94 -1.31 -14.27
C ARG A 23 2.03 -1.88 -13.37
N GLY A 24 3.05 -2.51 -13.95
CA GLY A 24 4.19 -3.03 -13.19
C GLY A 24 4.94 -1.90 -12.47
N TRP A 25 5.28 -0.84 -13.20
CA TRP A 25 5.94 0.33 -12.63
C TRP A 25 5.08 1.04 -11.58
N TYR A 26 3.78 1.24 -11.85
CA TYR A 26 2.87 1.93 -10.94
C TYR A 26 2.71 1.16 -9.62
N ALA A 27 2.69 -0.18 -9.66
CA ALA A 27 2.62 -0.98 -8.44
C ALA A 27 3.83 -0.76 -7.52
N GLU A 28 5.04 -0.65 -8.07
CA GLU A 28 6.24 -0.34 -7.29
C GLU A 28 6.22 1.10 -6.75
N PHE A 29 5.77 2.04 -7.58
CA PHE A 29 5.62 3.44 -7.19
C PHE A 29 4.62 3.60 -6.03
N ASP A 30 3.45 2.97 -6.14
CA ASP A 30 2.40 3.00 -5.12
C ASP A 30 2.83 2.27 -3.84
N ALA A 31 3.52 1.13 -3.97
CA ALA A 31 4.10 0.42 -2.84
C ALA A 31 5.11 1.29 -2.06
N THR A 32 5.93 2.09 -2.76
CA THR A 32 6.86 3.02 -2.10
C THR A 32 6.13 4.09 -1.29
N ALA A 33 5.03 4.63 -1.82
CA ALA A 33 4.20 5.59 -1.10
C ALA A 33 3.52 4.94 0.12
N TRP A 34 3.07 3.70 -0.03
CA TRP A 34 2.50 2.90 1.05
C TRP A 34 3.53 2.65 2.16
N ASP A 35 4.75 2.25 1.82
CA ASP A 35 5.85 2.03 2.78
C ASP A 35 6.12 3.29 3.61
N HIS A 36 6.14 4.45 2.97
CA HIS A 36 6.31 5.73 3.66
C HIS A 36 5.15 6.00 4.64
N GLN A 37 3.91 5.78 4.21
CA GLN A 37 2.74 5.98 5.06
C GLN A 37 2.74 5.02 6.26
N ILE A 38 3.11 3.74 6.07
CA ILE A 38 3.27 2.79 7.18
C ILE A 38 4.31 3.31 8.18
N ALA A 39 5.47 3.77 7.69
CA ALA A 39 6.52 4.26 8.58
C ALA A 39 6.09 5.50 9.37
N GLU A 40 5.30 6.40 8.76
CA GLU A 40 4.71 7.53 9.47
C GLU A 40 3.65 7.11 10.49
N ASP A 41 2.81 6.14 10.16
CA ASP A 41 1.78 5.62 11.06
C ASP A 41 2.40 4.84 12.24
N GLU A 42 3.47 4.09 12.00
CA GLU A 42 4.31 3.48 13.04
C GLU A 42 4.90 4.54 13.95
N ALA A 43 5.57 5.56 13.39
CA ALA A 43 6.17 6.64 14.17
C ALA A 43 5.13 7.44 14.98
N ALA A 44 3.89 7.52 14.50
CA ALA A 44 2.77 8.15 15.17
C ALA A 44 2.08 7.23 16.22
N GLY A 45 2.49 5.97 16.37
CA GLY A 45 1.86 5.00 17.26
C GLY A 45 0.46 4.55 16.82
N ARG A 46 0.07 4.84 15.57
CA ARG A 46 -1.25 4.48 15.03
C ARG A 46 -1.42 2.99 14.79
N LEU A 47 -0.33 2.23 14.81
CA LEU A 47 -0.32 0.78 14.67
C LEU A 47 -0.21 0.06 16.02
N ASP A 48 -0.07 0.78 17.13
CA ASP A 48 0.12 0.17 18.47
C ASP A 48 -1.07 -0.69 18.90
N TRP A 49 -2.28 -0.39 18.41
CA TRP A 49 -3.47 -1.18 18.69
C TRP A 49 -3.38 -2.60 18.11
N LEU A 50 -2.66 -2.81 17.01
CA LEU A 50 -2.43 -4.14 16.44
C LEU A 50 -1.54 -4.97 17.38
N ILE A 51 -0.57 -4.33 18.02
CA ILE A 51 0.29 -4.97 19.03
C ILE A 51 -0.56 -5.35 20.25
N GLN A 52 -1.41 -4.44 20.72
CA GLN A 52 -2.31 -4.74 21.84
C GLN A 52 -3.28 -5.87 21.51
N GLU A 53 -3.88 -5.87 20.33
CA GLU A 53 -4.76 -6.95 19.88
C GLU A 53 -4.03 -8.30 19.83
N ALA A 54 -2.79 -8.32 19.31
CA ALA A 54 -1.99 -9.53 19.29
C ALA A 54 -1.67 -10.04 20.71
N LEU A 55 -1.38 -9.16 21.67
CA LEU A 55 -1.16 -9.52 23.06
C LEU A 55 -2.43 -10.07 23.71
N ASP A 56 -3.58 -9.42 23.48
CA ASP A 56 -4.88 -9.88 23.98
C ASP A 56 -5.27 -11.25 23.42
N ASP A 57 -4.93 -11.53 22.17
CA ASP A 57 -5.13 -12.83 21.52
C ASP A 57 -4.23 -13.94 22.12
N VAL A 58 -2.98 -13.61 22.44
CA VAL A 58 -2.07 -14.52 23.15
C VAL A 58 -2.61 -14.84 24.54
N ASP A 59 -3.01 -13.82 25.29
CA ASP A 59 -3.54 -13.97 26.65
C ASP A 59 -4.85 -14.75 26.67
N ALA A 60 -5.67 -14.61 25.63
CA ALA A 60 -6.90 -15.37 25.47
C ALA A 60 -6.70 -16.78 24.87
N GLY A 61 -5.47 -17.18 24.57
CA GLY A 61 -5.17 -18.49 23.99
C GLY A 61 -5.75 -18.69 22.58
N ARG A 62 -6.00 -17.59 21.85
CA ARG A 62 -6.52 -17.62 20.47
C ARG A 62 -5.41 -17.78 19.43
N CYS A 63 -4.15 -17.68 19.82
CA CYS A 63 -3.02 -17.94 18.94
C CYS A 63 -2.82 -19.45 18.73
N THR A 64 -2.82 -19.88 17.47
CA THR A 64 -2.42 -21.23 17.05
C THR A 64 -1.06 -21.18 16.37
N ASP A 65 -0.16 -22.07 16.76
CA ASP A 65 1.08 -22.28 16.01
C ASP A 65 0.75 -22.93 14.65
N ARG A 66 1.39 -22.47 13.57
CA ARG A 66 1.05 -22.85 12.19
C ARG A 66 1.91 -23.96 11.65
#